data_AF-A0A942PCP3-F1
#
_entry.id   AF-A0A942PCP3-F1
#
_cell.length_a   1.000
_cell.length_b   1.000
_cell.length_c   1.000
_cell.angle_alpha   90.00
_cell.angle_beta   90.00
_cell.angle_gamma   90.00
#
_symmetry.space_group_name_H-M   'P 1'
#
loop_
_entity.id
_entity.type
_entity.pdbx_description
1 polymer ?
#
loop_
_entity_poly.entity_id
_entity_poly.type
_entity_poly.pdbx_seq_one_letter_code
_entity_poly.pdbx_strand_id
1 'polypeptide(L)' 'MTDVLKTLTDHRSIRRYSEEPLSPAQIDKIVLAAQAAPSSINGQQVSIVCLQDGAARQRAAELCGGQP' A
#
# COMPACT_ATOMS: atom_id res chain seq x y z
N MET A 1 0.75 20.61 16.35
CA MET A 1 0.27 19.30 15.87
C MET A 1 1.45 18.34 15.90
N THR A 2 1.29 17.09 16.34
CA THR A 2 2.36 16.08 16.18
C THR A 2 2.44 15.66 14.71
N ASP A 3 3.60 15.14 14.28
CA ASP A 3 3.81 14.70 12.89
C ASP A 3 2.82 13.59 12.48
N VAL A 4 2.46 12.70 13.41
CA VAL A 4 1.45 11.65 13.20
C VAL A 4 0.09 12.27 12.91
N LEU A 5 -0.39 13.17 13.76
CA LEU A 5 -1.71 13.80 13.59
C LEU A 5 -1.77 14.64 12.31
N LYS A 6 -0.69 15.34 11.97
CA LYS A 6 -0.60 16.08 10.70
C LYS A 6 -0.70 15.14 9.50
N THR A 7 0.07 14.05 9.50
CA THR A 7 0.07 13.07 8.40
C THR A 7 -1.30 12.45 8.17
N LEU A 8 -2.01 12.09 9.25
CA LEU A 8 -3.34 11.50 9.18
C LEU A 8 -4.40 12.50 8.66
N THR A 9 -4.33 13.76 9.09
CA THR A 9 -5.34 14.78 8.74
C THR A 9 -5.11 15.43 7.37
N ASP A 10 -3.88 15.39 6.84
CA ASP A 10 -3.55 15.89 5.50
C ASP A 10 -3.88 14.88 4.37
N HIS A 11 -4.36 13.68 4.68
CA HIS A 11 -4.57 12.59 3.73
C HIS A 11 -5.47 12.96 2.54
N ARG A 12 -5.04 12.61 1.32
CA ARG A 12 -5.80 12.67 0.07
C ARG A 12 -5.51 11.40 -0.74
N SER A 13 -6.49 10.86 -1.47
CA SER A 13 -6.22 9.76 -2.42
C SER A 13 -5.54 10.30 -3.68
N ILE A 14 -4.41 9.68 -4.07
CA ILE A 14 -3.64 10.05 -5.27
C ILE A 14 -3.96 9.07 -6.41
N ARG A 15 -4.03 9.56 -7.64
CA ARG A 15 -4.37 8.77 -8.86
C ARG A 15 -3.43 9.01 -10.04
N ARG A 16 -2.30 9.65 -9.79
CA ARG A 16 -1.25 9.91 -10.78
C ARG A 16 0.08 9.78 -10.08
N TYR A 17 0.92 8.89 -10.59
CA TYR A 17 2.19 8.51 -9.99
C TYR A 17 3.32 8.65 -11.01
N SER A 18 4.56 8.70 -10.52
CA SER A 18 5.75 8.56 -11.36
C SER A 18 6.04 7.08 -11.65
N GLU A 19 6.88 6.83 -12.66
CA GLU A 19 7.41 5.49 -12.97
C GLU A 19 8.52 5.04 -11.99
N GLU A 20 8.86 5.86 -11.00
CA GLU A 20 9.87 5.52 -10.00
C GLU A 20 9.38 4.37 -9.10
N PRO A 21 10.10 3.24 -9.05
CA PRO A 21 9.71 2.13 -8.21
C PRO A 21 9.99 2.42 -6.73
N LEU A 22 9.21 1.80 -5.85
CA LEU A 22 9.54 1.77 -4.42
C LEU A 22 10.77 0.89 -4.18
N SER A 23 11.66 1.35 -3.31
CA SER A 23 12.76 0.52 -2.83
C SER A 23 12.24 -0.64 -1.95
N PRO A 24 12.95 -1.78 -1.89
CA PRO A 24 12.58 -2.89 -1.00
C PRO A 24 12.37 -2.45 0.46
N ALA A 25 13.27 -1.60 0.97
CA ALA A 25 13.19 -1.10 2.34
C ALA A 25 11.94 -0.23 2.61
N GLN A 26 11.42 0.47 1.61
CA GLN A 26 10.15 1.20 1.75
C GLN A 26 8.96 0.23 1.82
N ILE A 27 8.96 -0.80 0.98
CA ILE A 27 7.93 -1.84 0.98
C ILE A 27 7.91 -2.55 2.34
N ASP A 28 9.08 -2.94 2.86
CA ASP A 28 9.21 -3.59 4.16
C ASP A 28 8.64 -2.74 5.29
N LYS A 29 8.93 -1.43 5.31
CA LYS A 29 8.39 -0.51 6.32
C LYS A 29 6.87 -0.40 6.27
N ILE A 30 6.28 -0.40 5.07
CA ILE A 30 4.82 -0.36 4.89
C ILE A 30 4.20 -1.65 5.42
N VAL A 31 4.76 -2.80 5.06
CA VAL A 31 4.27 -4.10 5.51
C VAL A 31 4.41 -4.24 7.04
N LEU A 32 5.54 -3.82 7.60
CA LEU A 32 5.76 -3.82 9.05
C LEU A 32 4.74 -2.94 9.78
N ALA A 33 4.45 -1.75 9.25
CA ALA A 33 3.43 -0.88 9.82
C ALA A 33 2.03 -1.52 9.79
N ALA A 34 1.69 -2.24 8.71
CA ALA A 34 0.45 -2.99 8.62
C ALA A 34 0.39 -4.15 9.63
N GLN A 35 1.49 -4.90 9.80
CA GLN A 35 1.59 -6.01 10.76
C GLN A 35 1.52 -5.55 12.22
N ALA A 36 1.98 -4.34 12.53
CA ALA A 36 1.90 -3.76 13.87
C ALA A 36 0.47 -3.39 14.31
N ALA A 37 -0.50 -3.37 13.39
CA ALA A 37 -1.90 -3.11 13.72
C ALA A 37 -2.49 -4.27 14.55
N PRO A 38 -3.39 -3.99 15.51
CA PRO A 38 -4.06 -5.04 16.26
C PRO A 38 -4.93 -5.89 15.34
N SER A 39 -5.00 -7.20 15.62
CA SER A 39 -5.91 -8.12 14.95
C SER A 39 -6.77 -8.85 15.98
N SER A 40 -8.00 -9.22 15.58
CA SER A 40 -8.88 -10.00 16.44
C SER A 40 -8.16 -11.27 16.86
N ILE A 41 -8.18 -11.57 18.16
CA ILE A 41 -7.52 -12.72 18.79
C ILE A 41 -6.03 -12.87 18.43
N ASN A 42 -5.35 -11.79 18.03
CA ASN A 42 -3.99 -11.81 17.48
C ASN A 42 -3.81 -12.76 16.27
N GLY A 43 -4.89 -13.07 15.56
CA GLY A 43 -4.88 -14.12 14.55
C GLY A 43 -4.32 -13.71 13.19
N GLN A 44 -3.99 -12.43 12.99
CA GLN A 44 -3.30 -11.93 11.78
C GLN A 44 -3.95 -12.41 10.47
N GLN A 45 -5.28 -12.33 10.38
CA GLN A 45 -6.09 -12.91 9.29
C GLN A 45 -6.06 -12.07 7.99
N VAL A 46 -4.88 -11.57 7.62
CA VAL A 46 -4.64 -10.75 6.43
C VAL A 46 -3.38 -11.22 5.74
N SER A 47 -3.46 -11.41 4.42
CA SER A 47 -2.31 -11.62 3.55
C SER A 47 -2.17 -10.44 2.59
N ILE A 48 -0.95 -9.93 2.43
CA ILE A 48 -0.64 -8.83 1.50
C ILE A 48 0.18 -9.40 0.34
N VAL A 49 -0.26 -9.15 -0.90
CA VAL A 49 0.46 -9.53 -2.11
C VAL A 49 0.95 -8.27 -2.81
N CYS A 50 2.26 -8.14 -2.99
CA CYS A 50 2.87 -7.00 -3.68
C CYS A 50 3.10 -7.34 -5.15
N LEU A 51 2.32 -6.74 -6.05
CA LEU A 51 2.49 -6.90 -7.50
C LEU A 51 3.57 -5.91 -8.00
N GLN A 52 4.76 -6.42 -8.28
CA GLN A 52 5.85 -5.61 -8.86
C GLN A 52 5.98 -5.81 -10.38
N ASP A 53 5.59 -6.98 -10.88
CA ASP A 53 5.61 -7.28 -12.31
C ASP A 53 4.64 -6.38 -13.09
N GLY A 54 5.15 -5.75 -14.16
CA GLY A 54 4.38 -4.80 -14.96
C GLY A 54 3.17 -5.43 -15.65
N ALA A 55 3.31 -6.65 -16.18
CA ALA A 55 2.22 -7.35 -16.85
C ALA A 55 1.12 -7.77 -15.87
N ALA A 56 1.50 -8.25 -14.68
CA ALA A 56 0.56 -8.56 -13.61
C ALA A 56 -0.20 -7.30 -13.14
N ARG A 57 0.48 -6.16 -12.99
CA ARG A 57 -0.15 -4.87 -12.65
C ARG A 57 -1.13 -4.41 -13.72
N GLN A 58 -0.74 -4.49 -15.00
CA GLN A 58 -1.62 -4.14 -16.13
C GLN A 58 -2.87 -5.01 -16.14
N ARG A 59 -2.72 -6.32 -15.91
CA ARG A 59 -3.87 -7.22 -15.86
C ARG A 59 -4.80 -6.91 -14.68
N ALA A 60 -4.24 -6.57 -13.52
CA ALA A 60 -5.04 -6.15 -12.37
C ALA A 60 -5.81 -4.85 -12.66
N ALA A 61 -5.18 -3.86 -13.32
CA ALA A 61 -5.82 -2.61 -13.72
C ALA A 61 -7.05 -2.85 -14.62
N GLU A 62 -6.93 -3.74 -15.61
CA GLU A 62 -8.04 -4.14 -16.50
C GLU A 62 -9.21 -4.74 -15.71
N LEU A 63 -8.92 -5.67 -14.79
CA LEU A 63 -9.94 -6.31 -13.93
C LEU A 63 -10.61 -5.30 -12.98
N CYS A 64 -9.90 -4.24 -12.60
CA CYS A 64 -10.39 -3.17 -11.76
C CYS A 64 -11.10 -2.04 -12.54
N GLY A 65 -11.56 -2.30 -13.77
CA GLY A 65 -12.31 -1.32 -14.57
C GLY A 65 -11.42 -0.40 -15.41
N GLY A 66 -10.21 -0.83 -15.75
CA GLY A 66 -9.28 -0.05 -16.57
C GLY A 66 -8.70 1.16 -15.84
N GLN A 67 -8.49 1.05 -14.53
CA GLN A 67 -7.87 2.10 -13.73
C GLN A 67 -6.37 2.18 -14.07
N PRO A 68 -5.89 3.28 -14.68
CA PRO A 68 -4.50 3.42 -15.11
C PRO A 68 -3.52 3.55 -13.94
#